data_AF-A0A1B7NFM7-F1
#
_entry.id   AF-A0A1B7NFM7-F1
#
_cell.length_a   1.000
_cell.length_b   1.000
_cell.length_c   1.000
_cell.angle_alpha   90.00
_cell.angle_beta   90.00
_cell.angle_gamma   90.00
#
_symmetry.space_group_name_H-M   'P 1'
#
loop_
_entity.id
_entity.type
_entity.pdbx_description
1 polymer ?
#
loop_
_entity_poly.entity_id
_entity_poly.type
_entity_poly.pdbx_seq_one_letter_code
_entity_poly.pdbx_strand_id
1 'polypeptide(L)'
;MYAQGSDVIFLPEYHCELNFIEQCWGYAKRIYRQKARSSSEAILECNVIDSLDAVPQSPMRRFATRSFRFIDGNAYRKGLQ
;
A
#
# COMPACT_ATOMS: atom_id res chain seq x y z
N MET A 1 -9.31 16.59 24.00
CA MET A 1 -8.83 15.74 22.88
C MET A 1 -9.82 14.60 22.74
N TYR A 2 -10.67 14.64 21.71
CA TYR A 2 -11.62 13.56 21.46
C TYR A 2 -10.84 12.36 20.92
N ALA A 3 -10.87 11.23 21.62
CA ALA A 3 -10.46 9.96 21.05
C ALA A 3 -11.46 9.65 19.93
N GLN A 4 -11.09 9.91 18.68
CA GLN A 4 -11.88 9.47 17.53
C GLN A 4 -11.77 7.94 17.49
N GLY A 5 -12.85 7.26 17.88
CA GLY A 5 -12.94 5.80 17.81
C GLY A 5 -12.54 5.34 16.42
N SER A 6 -11.41 4.64 16.32
CA SER A 6 -10.86 4.14 15.07
C SER A 6 -10.83 2.63 15.16
N ASP A 7 -11.46 1.96 14.20
CA ASP A 7 -11.41 0.52 14.11
C ASP A 7 -10.02 0.10 13.60
N VAL A 8 -9.40 -0.85 14.30
CA VAL A 8 -8.08 -1.38 13.97
C VAL A 8 -8.24 -2.70 13.24
N ILE A 9 -7.63 -2.80 12.06
CA ILE A 9 -7.56 -4.05 11.29
C ILE A 9 -6.27 -4.77 11.67
N PHE A 10 -6.38 -5.96 12.24
CA PHE A 10 -5.24 -6.83 12.50
C PHE A 10 -4.87 -7.62 11.24
N LEU A 11 -3.65 -7.43 10.76
CA LEU A 11 -3.09 -8.19 9.65
C LEU A 11 -2.21 -9.32 10.18
N PRO A 12 -2.21 -10.50 9.53
CA PRO A 12 -1.32 -11.59 9.89
C PRO A 12 0.16 -11.21 9.79
N GLU A 13 0.95 -11.64 10.77
CA GLU A 13 2.41 -11.45 10.72
C GLU A 13 3.02 -12.19 9.52
N TYR A 14 4.09 -11.62 8.95
CA TYR A 14 4.84 -12.17 7.81
C TYR A 14 4.10 -12.25 6.46
N HIS A 15 2.88 -11.68 6.38
CA HIS A 15 2.07 -11.66 5.16
C HIS A 15 1.91 -10.25 4.60
N CYS A 16 3.01 -9.62 4.20
CA CYS A 16 3.01 -8.25 3.68
C CYS A 16 2.19 -8.10 2.39
N GLU A 17 1.97 -9.18 1.64
CA GLU A 17 1.07 -9.23 0.48
C GLU A 17 -0.39 -8.90 0.83
N LEU A 18 -0.78 -9.06 2.10
CA LEU A 18 -2.11 -8.74 2.61
C LEU A 18 -2.24 -7.26 2.99
N ASN A 19 -1.13 -6.53 3.15
CA ASN A 19 -1.18 -5.09 3.36
C ASN A 19 -1.29 -4.37 2.01
N PHE A 20 -2.46 -3.80 1.72
CA PHE A 20 -2.70 -3.16 0.42
C PHE A 20 -1.74 -1.98 0.14
N ILE A 21 -1.16 -1.36 1.19
CA ILE A 21 -0.21 -0.27 1.03
C ILE A 21 1.05 -0.72 0.30
N GLU A 22 1.45 -1.99 0.40
CA GLU A 22 2.61 -2.54 -0.31
C GLU A 22 2.39 -2.54 -1.82
N GLN A 23 1.15 -2.76 -2.28
CA GLN A 23 0.79 -2.66 -3.70
C GLN A 23 0.82 -1.21 -4.18
N CYS A 24 0.39 -0.25 -3.33
CA CYS A 24 0.53 1.18 -3.62
C CYS A 24 2.00 1.59 -3.75
N TRP A 25 2.85 1.17 -2.81
CA TRP A 25 4.30 1.39 -2.88
C TRP A 25 4.92 0.73 -4.11
N GLY A 26 4.49 -0.48 -4.47
CA GLY A 26 4.91 -1.15 -5.70
C GLY A 26 4.59 -0.34 -6.96
N TYR A 27 3.38 0.22 -7.03
CA TYR A 27 2.96 1.07 -8.15
C TYR A 27 3.78 2.36 -8.21
N ALA A 28 3.92 3.08 -7.08
CA ALA A 28 4.71 4.30 -6.99
C ALA A 28 6.19 4.05 -7.38
N LYS A 29 6.79 2.97 -6.88
CA LYS A 29 8.16 2.56 -7.27
C LYS A 29 8.30 2.32 -8.76
N ARG A 30 7.27 1.77 -9.42
CA ARG A 30 7.28 1.57 -10.89
C ARG A 30 7.31 2.91 -11.63
N ILE A 31 6.56 3.90 -11.18
CA ILE A 31 6.56 5.26 -11.75
C ILE A 31 7.89 5.94 -11.49
N TYR A 32 8.37 5.88 -10.24
CA TYR A 32 9.65 6.48 -9.87
C TYR A 32 10.81 5.99 -10.73
N ARG A 33 10.85 4.68 -11.03
CA ARG A 33 11.89 4.07 -11.90
C ARG A 33 11.89 4.59 -13.34
N GLN A 34 10.80 5.23 -13.78
CA GLN A 34 10.71 5.85 -15.12
C GLN A 34 11.21 7.30 -15.13
N LYS A 35 11.40 7.92 -13.95
CA LYS A 35 11.94 9.28 -13.83
C LYS A 35 13.45 9.28 -14.06
N ALA A 36 13.97 10.43 -14.47
CA ALA A 36 15.42 10.61 -14.69
C ALA A 36 16.20 10.41 -13.37
N ARG A 37 17.38 9.81 -13.47
CA ARG A 37 18.30 9.68 -12.33
C ARG A 37 18.84 11.06 -11.94
N SER A 38 18.99 11.28 -10.65
CA SER A 38 19.55 12.50 -10.06
C SER A 38 20.45 12.15 -8.89
N SER A 39 21.47 12.98 -8.64
CA SER A 39 22.30 12.94 -7.43
C SER A 39 21.86 13.98 -6.38
N SER A 40 20.91 14.86 -6.73
CA SER A 40 20.36 15.87 -5.81
C SER A 40 19.23 15.27 -4.99
N GLU A 41 19.38 15.30 -3.66
CA GLU A 41 18.37 14.83 -2.71
C GLU A 41 17.02 15.52 -2.90
N ALA A 42 16.99 16.84 -3.08
CA ALA A 42 15.75 17.60 -3.33
C ALA A 42 15.00 17.09 -4.58
N ILE A 43 15.72 16.74 -5.65
CA ILE A 43 15.09 16.18 -6.85
C ILE A 43 14.58 14.76 -6.59
N LEU A 44 15.31 13.96 -5.81
CA LEU A 44 14.86 12.61 -5.44
C LEU A 44 13.59 12.67 -4.58
N GLU A 45 13.51 13.60 -3.62
CA GLU A 45 12.33 13.81 -2.77
C GLU A 45 11.11 14.23 -3.60
N CYS A 46 11.24 15.26 -4.45
CA CYS A 46 10.16 15.67 -5.36
C CYS A 46 9.70 14.49 -6.24
N ASN A 47 10.64 13.70 -6.75
CA ASN A 47 10.32 12.54 -7.57
C ASN A 47 9.55 11.45 -6.79
N VAL A 48 9.85 11.25 -5.51
CA VAL A 48 9.11 10.33 -4.65
C VAL A 48 7.68 10.83 -4.45
N ILE A 49 7.51 12.11 -4.09
CA ILE A 49 6.19 12.73 -3.87
C ILE A 49 5.33 12.63 -5.13
N ASP A 50 5.86 13.07 -6.27
CA ASP A 50 5.19 12.97 -7.57
C ASP A 50 4.75 11.53 -7.91
N SER A 51 5.61 10.55 -7.59
CA SER A 51 5.33 9.15 -7.90
C SER A 51 4.25 8.55 -7.00
N LEU A 52 4.13 9.05 -5.76
CA LEU A 52 3.09 8.67 -4.83
C LEU A 52 1.75 9.29 -5.22
N ASP A 53 1.75 10.57 -5.59
CA ASP A 53 0.54 11.29 -6.04
C ASP A 53 0.00 10.73 -7.36
N ALA A 54 0.87 10.15 -8.19
CA ALA A 54 0.47 9.51 -9.44
C ALA A 54 -0.21 8.14 -9.26
N VAL A 55 -0.27 7.57 -8.05
CA VAL A 55 -1.00 6.33 -7.80
C VAL A 55 -2.52 6.60 -7.93
N PRO A 56 -3.24 6.03 -8.90
CA PRO A 56 -4.65 6.37 -9.08
C PRO A 56 -5.52 5.71 -8.00
N GLN A 57 -6.59 6.39 -7.59
CA GLN A 57 -7.51 5.91 -6.55
C GLN A 57 -8.19 4.57 -6.90
N SER A 58 -8.47 4.32 -8.18
CA SER A 58 -9.13 3.09 -8.63
C SER A 58 -8.29 1.82 -8.32
N PRO A 59 -7.00 1.75 -8.71
CA PRO A 59 -6.05 0.76 -8.21
C PRO A 59 -6.01 0.63 -6.68
N MET A 60 -5.93 1.74 -5.93
CA MET A 60 -5.89 1.68 -4.46
C MET A 60 -7.11 0.92 -3.88
N ARG A 61 -8.32 1.25 -4.36
CA ARG A 61 -9.56 0.57 -3.95
C ARG A 61 -9.55 -0.92 -4.31
N ARG A 62 -9.01 -1.28 -5.48
CA ARG A 62 -8.85 -2.68 -5.90
C ARG A 62 -7.88 -3.43 -5.00
N PHE A 63 -6.75 -2.82 -4.62
CA PHE A 63 -5.78 -3.41 -3.70
C PHE A 63 -6.40 -3.65 -2.32
N ALA A 64 -7.11 -2.65 -1.77
CA ALA A 64 -7.82 -2.79 -0.49
C ALA A 64 -8.89 -3.89 -0.54
N THR A 65 -9.68 -3.95 -1.61
CA THR A 65 -10.70 -4.99 -1.79
C THR A 65 -10.07 -6.39 -1.88
N ARG A 66 -8.93 -6.51 -2.58
CA ARG A 66 -8.18 -7.76 -2.68
C ARG A 66 -7.71 -8.20 -1.30
N SER A 67 -7.01 -7.33 -0.57
CA SER A 67 -6.56 -7.59 0.80
C SER A 67 -7.69 -8.02 1.71
N PHE A 68 -8.83 -7.31 1.68
CA PHE A 68 -10.00 -7.65 2.48
C PHE A 68 -10.56 -9.03 2.13
N ARG A 69 -10.68 -9.37 0.85
CA ARG A 69 -11.14 -10.71 0.43
C ARG A 69 -10.20 -11.84 0.85
N PHE A 70 -8.89 -11.60 0.92
CA PHE A 70 -7.96 -12.60 1.45
C PHE A 70 -8.12 -12.79 2.97
N ILE A 71 -8.42 -11.72 3.70
CA ILE A 71 -8.68 -11.75 5.15
C ILE A 71 -10.04 -12.40 5.47
N ASP A 72 -11.10 -11.98 4.76
CA ASP A 72 -12.49 -12.42 4.96
C ASP A 72 -12.76 -13.81 4.35
N GLY A 73 -12.09 -14.11 3.22
CA GLY A 73 -12.42 -15.20 2.31
C GLY A 73 -12.24 -16.63 2.84
N ASN A 74 -11.03 -17.08 3.21
CA ASN A 74 -10.81 -18.51 3.58
C ASN A 74 -9.35 -18.87 3.97
N ALA A 75 -8.62 -18.08 4.78
CA ALA A 75 -7.30 -18.54 5.28
C ALA A 75 -7.02 -18.16 6.74
N TYR A 76 -7.19 -16.89 7.10
CA TYR A 76 -6.76 -16.43 8.44
C TYR A 76 -7.85 -16.55 9.51
N ARG A 77 -9.12 -16.36 9.15
CA ARG A 77 -10.24 -16.48 10.10
C ARG A 77 -10.60 -17.93 10.46
N LYS A 78 -10.14 -18.91 9.67
CA LYS A 78 -10.40 -20.34 9.86
C LYS A 78 -9.15 -21.16 10.23
N GLY A 79 -8.02 -20.50 10.45
CA GLY A 79 -6.73 -21.15 10.70
C GLY A 79 -6.08 -21.60 9.40
N LEU A 80 -4.90 -21.04 9.13
CA LEU A 80 -3.96 -21.62 8.15
C LEU A 80 -3.64 -23.06 8.57
N GLN A 81 -3.72 -23.99 7.61
CA GLN A 81 -3.04 -25.29 7.66
C GLN A 81 -1.64 -25.15 7.08
#